data_AF-A0A8H9XY42-F1
#
_entry.id   AF-A0A8H9XY42-F1
#
_cell.length_a   1.000
_cell.length_b   1.000
_cell.length_c   1.000
_cell.angle_alpha   90.00
_cell.angle_beta   90.00
_cell.angle_gamma   90.00
#
_symmetry.space_group_name_H-M   'P 1'
#
loop_
_entity.id
_entity.type
_entity.pdbx_description
1 polymer ?
#
loop_
_entity_poly.entity_id
_entity_poly.type
_entity_poly.pdbx_seq_one_letter_code
_entity_poly.pdbx_strand_id
1 'polypeptide(L)' 'LPVAEGLPDAARQLLTTPAAPIVLVDKKYVPELCDDIAPGLNEVGVMLPANPLQHLLLQELQCPLLMTSGNLSGKPP' A
#
# COMPACT_ATOMS: atom_id res chain seq x y z
N LEU A 1 -0.04 0.32 3.99
CA LEU A 1 0.20 -0.47 5.23
C LEU A 1 0.60 0.49 6.35
N PRO A 2 0.26 0.22 7.62
CA PRO A 2 0.69 1.08 8.74
C PRO A 2 2.20 1.03 8.95
N VAL A 3 2.82 -0.14 8.75
CA VAL A 3 4.28 -0.35 8.80
C VAL A 3 4.72 -1.27 7.65
N ALA A 4 6.02 -1.25 7.32
CA ALA A 4 6.63 -2.12 6.30
C ALA A 4 7.27 -3.40 6.90
N GLU A 5 6.99 -3.70 8.17
CA GLU A 5 7.48 -4.91 8.82
C GLU A 5 6.96 -6.17 8.12
N GLY A 6 7.78 -7.21 8.03
CA GLY A 6 7.44 -8.45 7.31
C GLY A 6 7.60 -8.40 5.79
N LEU A 7 7.82 -7.23 5.19
CA LEU A 7 8.14 -7.12 3.76
C LEU A 7 9.63 -7.40 3.47
N PRO A 8 9.98 -7.89 2.26
CA PRO A 8 11.37 -8.05 1.83
C PRO A 8 12.17 -6.75 1.92
N ASP A 9 13.47 -6.85 2.24
CA ASP A 9 14.34 -5.67 2.44
C ASP A 9 14.33 -4.71 1.24
N ALA A 10 14.35 -5.25 0.01
CA ALA A 10 14.27 -4.47 -1.21
C ALA A 10 12.98 -3.64 -1.30
N ALA A 11 11.84 -4.22 -0.91
CA ALA A 11 10.56 -3.51 -0.90
C ALA A 11 10.57 -2.41 0.17
N ARG A 12 11.05 -2.72 1.40
CA ARG A 12 11.14 -1.72 2.47
C ARG A 12 12.00 -0.53 2.07
N GLN A 13 13.14 -0.79 1.41
CA GLN A 13 14.07 0.26 0.98
C GLN A 13 13.42 1.21 -0.04
N LEU A 14 12.63 0.67 -0.97
CA LEU A 14 11.90 1.50 -1.96
C LEU A 14 10.78 2.29 -1.30
N LEU A 15 10.01 1.66 -0.41
CA LEU A 15 8.86 2.26 0.28
C LEU A 15 9.23 3.44 1.19
N THR A 16 10.44 3.46 1.75
CA THR A 16 10.89 4.52 2.68
C THR A 16 11.65 5.65 2.01
N THR A 17 11.77 5.63 0.68
CA THR A 17 12.35 6.76 -0.06
C THR A 17 11.45 7.99 0.00
N PRO A 18 11.99 9.22 -0.17
CA PRO A 18 11.16 10.42 -0.27
C PRO A 18 10.14 10.40 -1.42
N ALA A 19 10.36 9.56 -2.44
CA ALA A 19 9.41 9.37 -3.53
C ALA A 19 8.16 8.57 -3.10
N ALA A 20 8.24 7.81 -2.01
CA ALA A 20 7.18 6.98 -1.44
C ALA A 20 6.31 6.25 -2.50
N PRO A 21 6.94 5.42 -3.37
CA PRO A 21 6.24 4.78 -4.47
C PRO A 21 5.27 3.69 -4.01
N ILE A 22 4.35 3.31 -4.90
CA ILE A 22 3.65 2.02 -4.80
C ILE A 22 4.64 0.94 -5.23
N VAL A 23 4.84 -0.07 -4.37
CA VAL A 23 5.71 -1.21 -4.62
C VAL A 23 4.86 -2.47 -4.72
N LEU A 24 5.06 -3.26 -5.78
CA LEU A 24 4.43 -4.57 -5.91
C LEU A 24 5.17 -5.58 -5.02
N VAL A 25 4.43 -6.29 -4.17
CA VAL A 25 4.95 -7.35 -3.31
C VAL A 25 4.07 -8.59 -3.44
N ASP A 26 4.66 -9.76 -3.23
CA ASP A 26 3.92 -11.03 -3.16
C ASP A 26 2.90 -10.97 -2.01
N LYS A 27 1.65 -11.34 -2.30
CA LYS A 27 0.53 -11.30 -1.34
C LYS A 27 0.80 -12.06 -0.05
N LYS A 28 1.69 -13.06 -0.07
CA LYS A 28 2.05 -13.85 1.12
C LYS A 28 2.66 -13.00 2.24
N TYR A 29 3.25 -11.86 1.90
CA TYR A 29 3.82 -10.92 2.87
C TYR A 29 2.75 -10.00 3.49
N VAL A 30 1.52 -10.04 2.99
CA VAL A 30 0.42 -9.19 3.46
C VAL A 30 -0.87 -10.01 3.63
N PRO A 31 -0.85 -11.05 4.50
CA PRO A 31 -1.96 -11.99 4.64
C PRO A 31 -3.23 -11.37 5.26
N GLU A 32 -3.13 -10.18 5.84
CA GLU A 32 -4.26 -9.45 6.43
C GLU A 32 -5.20 -8.83 5.38
N LEU A 33 -4.79 -8.78 4.11
CA LEU A 33 -5.60 -8.26 3.03
C LEU A 33 -6.67 -9.27 2.61
N CYS A 34 -7.85 -8.78 2.24
CA CYS A 34 -8.87 -9.63 1.66
C CYS A 34 -8.47 -10.11 0.26
N ASP A 35 -9.01 -11.27 -0.14
CA ASP A 35 -8.71 -11.89 -1.45
C ASP A 35 -9.13 -11.01 -2.63
N ASP A 36 -10.06 -10.08 -2.41
CA ASP A 36 -10.62 -9.18 -3.43
C ASP A 36 -9.73 -7.97 -3.76
N ILE A 37 -8.61 -7.78 -3.05
CA ILE A 37 -7.65 -6.71 -3.36
C ILE A 37 -6.96 -6.95 -4.71
N ALA A 38 -6.62 -8.20 -5.03
CA ALA A 38 -5.94 -8.59 -6.27
C ALA A 38 -6.34 -10.01 -6.69
N PRO A 39 -7.61 -10.23 -7.07
CA PRO A 39 -8.12 -11.55 -7.38
C PRO A 39 -7.41 -12.14 -8.61
N GLY A 40 -6.93 -13.37 -8.50
CA GLY A 40 -6.22 -14.07 -9.58
C GLY A 40 -4.78 -13.59 -9.86
N LEU A 41 -4.28 -12.59 -9.13
CA LEU A 41 -2.90 -12.11 -9.24
C LEU A 41 -2.07 -12.57 -8.04
N ASN A 42 -0.74 -12.66 -8.17
CA ASN A 42 0.15 -13.05 -7.06
C ASN A 42 0.65 -11.87 -6.23
N GLU A 43 0.53 -10.66 -6.77
CA GLU A 43 1.13 -9.47 -6.21
C GLU A 43 0.07 -8.45 -5.82
N VAL A 44 0.40 -7.62 -4.82
CA VAL A 44 -0.39 -6.48 -4.38
C VAL A 44 0.49 -5.24 -4.36
N GLY A 45 -0.06 -4.11 -4.83
CA GLY A 45 0.58 -2.81 -4.68
C GLY A 45 0.42 -2.28 -3.26
N VAL A 46 1.53 -2.11 -2.56
CA VAL A 46 1.56 -1.51 -1.22
C VAL A 46 2.28 -0.17 -1.26
N MET A 47 1.84 0.75 -0.41
CA MET A 47 2.53 2.01 -0.15
C MET A 47 2.51 2.34 1.34
N LEU A 48 3.45 3.19 1.75
CA LEU A 48 3.50 3.81 3.08
C LEU A 48 2.88 5.22 3.03
N PRO A 49 2.41 5.75 4.17
CA PRO A 49 1.91 7.11 4.24
C PRO A 49 3.03 8.09 3.86
N ALA A 50 2.72 9.03 2.97
CA ALA A 50 3.68 9.95 2.36
C ALA A 50 3.38 11.43 2.62
N ASN A 51 2.25 11.73 3.28
CA ASN A 51 1.87 13.09 3.66
C ASN A 51 1.25 13.12 5.08
N PRO A 52 1.20 14.28 5.75
CA PRO A 52 0.74 14.37 7.14
C PRO A 52 -0.66 13.81 7.37
N LEU A 53 -1.58 14.01 6.43
CA LEU A 53 -2.95 13.50 6.54
C LEU A 53 -2.98 11.96 6.52
N GLN A 54 -2.25 11.33 5.59
CA GLN A 54 -2.14 9.87 5.53
C GLN A 54 -1.49 9.30 6.80
N HIS A 55 -0.50 10.00 7.36
CA HIS A 55 0.09 9.62 8.64
C HIS A 55 -0.94 9.64 9.77
N LEU A 56 -1.72 10.72 9.91
CA LEU A 56 -2.77 10.81 10.93
C LEU A 56 -3.80 9.70 10.78
N LEU A 57 -4.27 9.46 9.55
CA LEU A 57 -5.25 8.41 9.27
C LEU A 57 -4.74 7.02 9.66
N LEU A 58 -3.52 6.67 9.28
CA LEU A 58 -2.96 5.35 9.62
C LEU A 58 -2.54 5.24 11.09
N GLN A 59 -2.18 6.35 11.74
CA GLN A 59 -1.93 6.38 13.18
C GLN A 59 -3.20 6.06 13.98
N GLU A 60 -4.35 6.55 13.57
CA GLU A 60 -5.63 6.28 14.24
C GLU A 60 -6.21 4.91 13.86
N LEU A 61 -6.16 4.53 12.58
CA LEU A 61 -6.83 3.32 12.09
C LEU A 61 -6.03 2.03 12.33
N GLN A 62 -4.69 2.13 12.40
CA GLN A 62 -3.77 1.00 12.64
C GLN A 62 -4.03 -0.23 11.75
N CYS A 63 -4.54 -0.03 10.54
CA CYS A 63 -4.88 -1.10 9.62
C CYS A 63 -4.53 -0.75 8.16
N PRO A 64 -4.42 -1.74 7.26
CA PRO A 64 -4.29 -1.50 5.83
C PRO A 64 -5.52 -0.79 5.26
N LEU A 65 -5.31 0.23 4.42
CA LEU A 65 -6.38 0.96 3.75
C LEU A 65 -6.25 0.84 2.22
N LEU A 66 -7.38 0.72 1.54
CA LEU A 66 -7.44 0.83 0.09
C LEU A 66 -7.21 2.30 -0.31
N MET A 67 -6.11 2.56 -1.00
CA MET A 67 -5.71 3.89 -1.47
C MET A 67 -5.58 3.86 -3.00
N THR A 68 -6.70 4.09 -3.70
CA THR A 68 -6.77 4.13 -5.17
C THR A 68 -7.04 5.53 -5.68
N SER A 69 -6.79 5.80 -6.96
CA SER A 69 -7.09 7.09 -7.58
C SER A 69 -8.60 7.34 -7.59
N GLY A 70 -9.02 8.48 -7.06
CA GLY A 70 -10.43 8.88 -6.96
C GLY A 70 -11.02 9.41 -8.27
N ASN A 71 -10.91 8.65 -9.37
CA ASN A 71 -11.31 9.09 -10.70
C ASN A 71 -12.45 8.27 -11.27
N LEU A 72 -13.26 8.91 -12.12
CA LEU A 72 -14.19 8.18 -12.96
C LEU A 72 -13.42 7.44 -14.06
N SER A 73 -13.87 6.22 -14.38
CA SER A 73 -13.27 5.44 -15.46
C SER A 73 -13.18 6.23 -16.76
N GLY A 74 -12.00 6.19 -17.40
CA GLY A 74 -11.70 6.89 -18.65
C GLY A 74 -11.42 8.38 -18.52
N LYS A 75 -11.41 8.95 -17.30
CA LYS A 75 -11.07 10.35 -17.07
C LYS A 75 -9.77 10.49 -16.27
N PRO A 76 -8.90 11.46 -16.62
CA PRO A 76 -7.83 11.84 -15.72
C PRO A 76 -8.42 12.43 -14.43
N PRO A 77 -7.64 12.44 -13.33
CA PRO A 77 -7.97 13.23 -12.15
C PRO A 77 -8.14 14.71 -12.48
#